data_AF-A0A1G0ZKL4-F1
#
_entry.id   AF-A0A1G0ZKL4-F1
#
_cell.length_a   1.000
_cell.length_b   1.000
_cell.length_c   1.000
_cell.angle_alpha   90.00
_cell.angle_beta   90.00
_cell.angle_gamma   90.00
#
_symmetry.space_group_name_H-M   'P 1'
#
loop_
_entity.id
_entity.type
_entity.pdbx_description
1 polymer ?
#
loop_
_entity_poly.entity_id
_entity_poly.type
_entity_poly.pdbx_seq_one_letter_code
_entity_poly.pdbx_strand_id
1 'polypeptide(L)'
;MYKSVALKILKRVRSNFEQTHTYRQVEANRFRHLSLEFYCEKQKELEHLGFSYLADFEDELLKKQSPDPRTFIRVMTSGDGLVNAGIYQIRPNIIWRILMYFFGVRHTRIVEFQSELENGCQIVTSNIQENFMMPTSPMLCRSFMPASTPIEALFNSHKNNLEEARQKTGMQPLANRTLKDILEFENRQIKIQKEYLKSIGWVTKEYLPKQGANQKNAQAIYDEIQKILKEEENEL
;
A
#
# COMPACT_ATOMS: atom_id res chain seq x y z
N MET A 1 -4.82 -28.05 -14.70
CA MET A 1 -3.59 -27.49 -14.06
C MET A 1 -3.79 -26.04 -13.62
N TYR A 2 -4.33 -25.15 -14.47
CA TYR A 2 -4.52 -23.73 -14.13
C TYR A 2 -5.51 -23.45 -12.99
N LYS A 3 -6.55 -24.28 -12.80
CA LYS A 3 -7.53 -24.13 -11.68
C LYS A 3 -6.87 -24.00 -10.31
N SER A 4 -5.88 -24.85 -10.01
CA SER A 4 -5.16 -24.78 -8.72
C SER A 4 -4.35 -23.48 -8.55
N VAL A 5 -3.73 -22.98 -9.63
CA VAL A 5 -2.96 -21.73 -9.62
C VAL A 5 -3.91 -20.53 -9.48
N ALA A 6 -5.01 -20.52 -10.24
CA ALA A 6 -6.07 -19.52 -10.16
C ALA A 6 -6.63 -19.40 -8.74
N LEU A 7 -6.99 -20.53 -8.11
CA LEU A 7 -7.47 -20.55 -6.72
C LEU A 7 -6.44 -20.01 -5.72
N LYS A 8 -5.15 -20.33 -5.89
CA LYS A 8 -4.08 -19.80 -5.02
C LYS A 8 -3.94 -18.27 -5.15
N ILE A 9 -4.00 -17.75 -6.38
CA ILE A 9 -3.91 -16.32 -6.65
C ILE A 9 -5.14 -15.61 -6.06
N LEU A 10 -6.35 -16.08 -6.36
CA LEU A 10 -7.59 -15.53 -5.81
C LEU A 10 -7.57 -15.53 -4.28
N LYS A 11 -7.21 -16.65 -3.66
CA LYS A 11 -7.11 -16.75 -2.19
C LYS A 11 -6.16 -15.71 -1.61
N ARG A 12 -4.98 -15.52 -2.23
CA ARG A 12 -3.98 -14.55 -1.77
C ARG A 12 -4.45 -13.10 -1.95
N VAL A 13 -5.07 -12.78 -3.09
CA VAL A 13 -5.58 -11.43 -3.33
C VAL A 13 -6.73 -11.15 -2.35
N ARG A 14 -7.71 -12.04 -2.26
CA ARG A 14 -8.84 -11.92 -1.35
C ARG A 14 -8.42 -11.83 0.11
N SER A 15 -7.45 -12.62 0.57
CA SER A 15 -7.00 -12.54 1.96
C SER A 15 -6.50 -11.15 2.34
N ASN A 16 -5.92 -10.41 1.40
CA ASN A 16 -5.37 -9.07 1.64
C ASN A 16 -6.41 -7.95 1.63
N PHE A 17 -7.65 -8.19 1.18
CA PHE A 17 -8.65 -7.13 1.00
C PHE A 17 -10.05 -7.49 1.50
N GLU A 18 -10.39 -8.77 1.66
CA GLU A 18 -11.72 -9.18 2.12
C GLU A 18 -11.92 -8.93 3.61
N GLN A 19 -10.89 -9.15 4.42
CA GLN A 19 -10.93 -8.98 5.86
C GLN A 19 -10.67 -7.53 6.25
N THR A 20 -11.35 -7.06 7.29
CA THR A 20 -11.05 -5.76 7.88
C THR A 20 -9.66 -5.80 8.50
N HIS A 21 -8.83 -4.82 8.16
CA HIS A 21 -7.52 -4.69 8.75
C HIS A 21 -7.66 -4.19 10.18
N THR A 22 -6.92 -4.83 11.07
CA THR A 22 -6.90 -4.47 12.50
C THR A 22 -5.52 -3.98 12.82
N TYR A 23 -5.45 -2.80 13.40
CA TYR A 23 -4.19 -2.12 13.67
C TYR A 23 -3.96 -2.07 15.17
N ARG A 24 -2.70 -2.29 15.56
CA ARG A 24 -2.29 -2.23 16.96
C ARG A 24 -1.11 -1.28 17.07
N GLN A 25 -1.21 -0.32 17.99
CA GLN A 25 -0.07 0.51 18.34
C GLN A 25 1.04 -0.34 18.95
N VAL A 26 2.29 -0.04 18.59
CA VAL A 26 3.46 -0.82 19.00
C VAL A 26 4.62 0.08 19.38
N GLU A 27 5.59 -0.49 20.09
CA GLU A 27 6.86 0.14 20.37
C GLU A 27 7.90 -0.26 19.33
N ALA A 28 8.63 0.72 18.78
CA ALA A 28 9.71 0.51 17.82
C ALA A 28 10.77 -0.50 18.30
N ASN A 29 11.05 -0.53 19.61
CA ASN A 29 12.05 -1.42 20.21
C ASN A 29 11.75 -2.92 20.02
N ARG A 30 10.51 -3.30 19.64
CA ARG A 30 10.08 -4.68 19.36
C ARG A 30 10.43 -5.11 17.93
N PHE A 31 10.88 -4.17 17.10
CA PHE A 31 11.19 -4.35 15.68
C PHE A 31 12.69 -4.16 15.39
N ARG A 32 13.57 -4.65 16.28
CA ARG A 32 15.04 -4.55 16.13
C ARG A 32 15.61 -5.23 14.89
N HIS A 33 14.82 -6.10 14.25
CA HIS A 33 15.17 -6.69 12.97
C HIS A 33 15.05 -5.70 11.80
N LEU A 34 14.35 -4.57 11.97
CA LEU A 34 14.29 -3.46 11.03
C LEU A 34 15.41 -2.45 11.30
N SER A 35 15.68 -1.59 10.32
CA SER A 35 16.64 -0.48 10.52
C SER A 35 15.90 0.67 11.18
N LEU A 36 15.91 0.71 12.53
CA LEU A 36 15.27 1.79 13.31
C LEU A 36 15.94 3.16 13.08
N GLU A 37 17.24 3.16 12.77
CA GLU A 37 17.99 4.36 12.36
C GLU A 37 17.32 5.07 11.17
N PHE A 38 16.88 4.32 10.16
CA PHE A 38 16.15 4.88 9.01
C PHE A 38 14.86 5.58 9.46
N TYR A 39 14.08 4.98 10.38
CA TYR A 39 12.85 5.63 10.85
C TYR A 39 13.16 6.93 11.60
N CYS A 40 14.22 6.95 12.41
CA CYS A 40 14.65 8.15 13.11
C CYS A 40 15.18 9.23 12.16
N GLU A 41 15.94 8.86 11.13
CA GLU A 41 16.43 9.76 10.09
C GLU A 41 15.25 10.41 9.34
N LYS A 42 14.32 9.59 8.82
CA LYS A 42 13.16 10.08 8.07
C LYS A 42 12.18 10.86 8.94
N GLN A 43 12.02 10.51 10.21
CA GLN A 43 11.24 11.31 11.15
C GLN A 43 11.82 12.72 11.30
N LYS A 44 13.13 12.86 11.50
CA LYS A 44 13.77 14.18 11.64
C LYS A 44 13.63 15.03 10.38
N GLU A 45 13.77 14.43 9.21
CA GLU A 45 13.54 15.11 7.93
C GLU A 45 12.09 15.60 7.81
N LEU A 46 11.12 14.77 8.19
CA LEU A 46 9.69 15.15 8.19
C LEU A 46 9.37 16.22 9.23
N GLU A 47 9.96 16.16 10.43
CA GLU A 47 9.83 17.19 11.47
C GLU A 47 10.33 18.55 10.96
N HIS A 48 11.43 18.57 10.19
CA HIS A 48 11.91 19.79 9.53
C HIS A 48 10.94 20.34 8.48
N LEU A 49 10.14 19.46 7.86
CA LEU A 49 9.08 19.83 6.92
C LEU A 49 7.75 20.19 7.62
N GLY A 50 7.73 20.25 8.96
CA GLY A 50 6.55 20.63 9.74
C GLY A 50 5.59 19.48 10.05
N PHE A 51 6.05 18.23 9.96
CA PHE A 51 5.27 17.07 10.40
C PHE A 51 5.47 16.80 11.89
N SER A 52 4.45 16.24 12.52
CA SER A 52 4.49 15.75 13.89
C SER A 52 4.30 14.23 13.93
N TYR A 53 5.09 13.56 14.77
CA TYR A 53 4.92 12.14 15.06
C TYR A 53 3.55 11.87 15.70
N LEU A 54 2.86 10.82 15.24
CA LEU A 54 1.60 10.38 15.83
C LEU A 54 1.74 9.04 16.55
N ALA A 55 2.18 8.00 15.83
CA ALA A 55 2.32 6.67 16.41
C ALA A 55 3.18 5.74 15.53
N ASP A 56 3.58 4.63 16.13
CA ASP A 56 4.01 3.43 15.42
C ASP A 56 2.92 2.35 15.55
N PHE A 57 2.54 1.69 14.46
CA PHE A 57 1.56 0.60 14.50
C PHE A 57 1.96 -0.61 13.64
N GLU A 58 1.36 -1.75 13.96
CA GLU A 58 1.39 -2.97 13.14
C GLU A 58 -0.01 -3.30 12.62
N ASP A 59 -0.08 -3.93 11.45
CA ASP A 59 -1.28 -4.52 10.89
C ASP A 59 -1.35 -6.00 11.31
N GLU A 60 -2.31 -6.31 12.18
CA GLU A 60 -2.46 -7.64 12.77
C GLU A 60 -3.00 -8.68 11.78
N LEU A 61 -3.72 -8.24 10.75
CA LEU A 61 -4.20 -9.14 9.70
C LEU A 61 -3.01 -9.69 8.92
N LEU A 62 -2.10 -8.81 8.49
CA LEU A 62 -0.91 -9.20 7.74
C LEU A 62 0.02 -10.10 8.56
N LYS A 63 0.14 -9.85 9.88
CA LYS A 63 0.88 -10.72 10.81
C LYS A 63 0.34 -12.15 10.87
N LYS A 64 -0.99 -12.36 10.78
CA LYS A 64 -1.59 -13.70 10.75
C LYS A 64 -1.30 -14.43 9.44
N GLN A 65 -1.18 -13.69 8.34
CA GLN A 65 -1.00 -14.25 7.00
C GLN A 65 0.46 -14.55 6.67
N SER A 66 1.38 -13.72 7.15
CA SER A 66 2.82 -13.95 7.05
C SER A 66 3.48 -13.52 8.35
N PRO A 67 3.96 -14.46 9.19
CA PRO A 67 4.62 -14.13 10.45
C PRO A 67 5.94 -13.34 10.26
N ASP A 68 6.45 -13.26 9.03
CA ASP A 68 7.65 -12.51 8.65
C ASP A 68 7.49 -11.90 7.23
N PRO A 69 7.77 -10.60 7.01
CA PRO A 69 8.03 -9.57 8.02
C PRO A 69 6.74 -9.04 8.66
N ARG A 70 6.82 -8.78 9.97
CA ARG A 70 5.79 -8.01 10.68
C ARG A 70 5.74 -6.60 10.09
N THR A 71 4.53 -6.11 9.84
CA THR A 71 4.32 -4.73 9.42
C THR A 71 4.65 -3.79 10.58
N PHE A 72 5.50 -2.80 10.31
CA PHE A 72 5.81 -1.73 11.23
C PHE A 72 5.78 -0.44 10.43
N ILE A 73 4.83 0.41 10.77
CA ILE A 73 4.60 1.68 10.09
C ILE A 73 4.69 2.77 11.14
N ARG A 74 5.57 3.75 10.90
CA ARG A 74 5.57 5.01 11.63
C ARG A 74 4.74 6.00 10.87
N VAL A 75 3.76 6.59 11.55
CA VAL A 75 2.91 7.62 10.95
C VAL A 75 3.13 8.99 11.58
N MET A 76 3.11 9.98 10.72
CA MET A 76 3.27 11.39 11.04
C MET A 76 2.22 12.19 10.27
N THR A 77 1.86 13.38 10.75
CA THR A 77 0.90 14.27 10.08
C THR A 77 1.49 15.67 9.95
N SER A 78 1.18 16.36 8.86
CA SER A 78 1.57 17.77 8.65
C SER A 78 0.91 18.69 9.68
N GLY A 79 1.46 19.88 9.93
CA GLY A 79 0.90 20.82 10.92
C GLY A 79 -0.55 21.26 10.66
N ASP A 80 -0.95 21.30 9.39
CA ASP A 80 -2.34 21.56 8.97
C ASP A 80 -3.24 20.31 9.02
N GLY A 81 -2.66 19.13 9.26
CA GLY A 81 -3.34 17.84 9.31
C GLY A 81 -3.80 17.32 7.95
N LEU A 82 -3.45 17.97 6.84
CA LEU A 82 -3.98 17.61 5.51
C LEU A 82 -3.21 16.47 4.85
N VAL A 83 -1.95 16.26 5.26
CA VAL A 83 -1.06 15.24 4.68
C VAL A 83 -0.55 14.32 5.78
N ASN A 84 -0.77 13.03 5.60
CA ASN A 84 -0.16 11.99 6.42
C ASN A 84 1.12 11.48 5.74
N ALA A 85 2.14 11.17 6.54
CA ALA A 85 3.34 10.49 6.08
C ALA A 85 3.44 9.11 6.76
N GLY A 86 3.59 8.06 5.95
CA GLY A 86 3.91 6.71 6.40
C GLY A 86 5.35 6.35 6.08
N ILE A 87 6.11 5.91 7.10
CA ILE A 87 7.45 5.36 6.94
C ILE A 87 7.38 3.87 7.24
N TYR A 88 7.88 3.02 6.34
CA TYR A 88 7.89 1.57 6.58
C TYR A 88 9.01 0.83 5.83
N GLN A 89 9.22 -0.43 6.21
CA GLN A 89 10.21 -1.31 5.61
C GLN A 89 9.64 -2.68 5.25
N ILE A 90 9.86 -3.13 4.02
CA ILE A 90 9.55 -4.51 3.60
C ILE A 90 10.80 -5.37 3.79
N ARG A 91 10.92 -6.12 4.88
CA ARG A 91 12.11 -6.94 5.14
C ARG A 91 11.87 -8.41 4.82
N PRO A 92 12.00 -8.89 3.56
CA PRO A 92 11.79 -10.30 3.27
C PRO A 92 12.84 -11.17 3.97
N ASN A 93 12.51 -12.45 4.15
CA ASN A 93 13.42 -13.42 4.77
C ASN A 93 14.72 -13.62 3.96
N ILE A 94 15.73 -14.27 4.56
CA ILE A 94 17.09 -14.36 3.99
C ILE A 94 17.14 -15.01 2.60
N ILE A 95 16.31 -16.02 2.35
CA ILE A 95 16.25 -16.73 1.05
C ILE A 95 15.69 -15.79 -0.03
N TRP A 96 14.60 -15.09 0.29
CA TRP A 96 14.03 -14.08 -0.62
C TRP A 96 14.94 -12.88 -0.83
N ARG A 97 15.73 -12.48 0.18
CA ARG A 97 16.74 -11.42 0.03
C ARG A 97 17.82 -11.81 -0.96
N ILE A 98 18.32 -13.05 -0.89
CA ILE A 98 19.32 -13.57 -1.84
C ILE A 98 18.73 -13.57 -3.26
N LEU A 99 17.51 -14.08 -3.42
CA LEU A 99 16.80 -14.05 -4.72
C LEU A 99 16.63 -12.60 -5.23
N MET A 100 16.09 -11.70 -4.40
CA MET A 100 15.87 -10.29 -4.75
C MET A 100 17.17 -9.58 -5.13
N TYR A 101 18.29 -9.91 -4.47
CA TYR A 101 19.61 -9.39 -4.81
C TYR A 101 20.02 -9.77 -6.25
N PHE A 102 19.83 -11.02 -6.65
CA PHE A 102 20.10 -11.46 -8.02
C PHE A 102 19.16 -10.83 -9.06
N PHE A 103 17.94 -10.45 -8.65
CA PHE A 103 16.98 -9.73 -9.49
C PHE A 103 17.09 -8.19 -9.40
N GLY A 104 18.11 -7.66 -8.71
CA GLY A 104 18.34 -6.21 -8.62
C GLY A 104 17.34 -5.42 -7.74
N VAL A 105 16.48 -6.10 -6.97
CA VAL A 105 15.54 -5.45 -6.06
C VAL A 105 16.27 -5.08 -4.76
N ARG A 106 16.62 -3.80 -4.62
CA ARG A 106 17.46 -3.30 -3.52
C ARG A 106 16.74 -2.42 -2.49
N HIS A 107 15.54 -1.93 -2.80
CA HIS A 107 14.88 -0.92 -1.98
C HIS A 107 13.64 -1.47 -1.29
N THR A 108 13.73 -1.50 0.03
CA THR A 108 12.68 -1.95 0.94
C THR A 108 12.24 -0.86 1.90
N ARG A 109 12.83 0.33 1.79
CA ARG A 109 12.62 1.49 2.66
C ARG A 109 11.68 2.45 1.96
N ILE A 110 10.52 2.66 2.54
CA ILE A 110 9.44 3.38 1.89
C ILE A 110 9.03 4.57 2.75
N VAL A 111 8.83 5.69 2.06
CA VAL A 111 8.15 6.88 2.58
C VAL A 111 7.01 7.16 1.63
N GLU A 112 5.83 7.36 2.19
CA GLU A 112 4.59 7.58 1.46
C GLU A 112 3.85 8.77 2.05
N PHE A 113 3.35 9.65 1.20
CA PHE A 113 2.47 10.75 1.58
C PHE A 113 1.05 10.48 1.10
N GLN A 114 0.09 10.76 1.95
CA GLN A 114 -1.31 10.44 1.72
C GLN A 114 -2.22 11.59 2.12
N SER A 115 -3.22 11.87 1.30
CA SER A 115 -4.28 12.85 1.55
C SER A 115 -5.62 12.28 1.11
N GLU A 116 -6.72 12.77 1.69
CA GLU A 116 -8.09 12.42 1.31
C GLU A 116 -8.88 13.68 0.99
N LEU A 117 -9.71 13.64 -0.04
CA LEU A 117 -10.67 14.69 -0.37
C LEU A 117 -12.08 14.34 0.16
N GLU A 118 -12.94 15.33 0.32
CA GLU A 118 -14.33 15.18 0.81
C GLU A 118 -15.17 14.17 0.01
N ASN A 119 -14.86 13.95 -1.27
CA ASN A 119 -15.52 12.95 -2.11
C ASN A 119 -14.96 11.52 -1.96
N GLY A 120 -14.05 11.30 -1.00
CA GLY A 120 -13.38 10.02 -0.76
C GLY A 120 -12.23 9.71 -1.73
N CYS A 121 -11.86 10.63 -2.61
CA CYS A 121 -10.67 10.48 -3.44
C CYS A 121 -9.42 10.55 -2.56
N GLN A 122 -8.51 9.60 -2.74
CA GLN A 122 -7.25 9.57 -2.01
C GLN A 122 -6.09 9.79 -2.95
N ILE A 123 -5.17 10.65 -2.53
CA ILE A 123 -3.95 10.96 -3.24
C ILE A 123 -2.83 10.30 -2.47
N VAL A 124 -1.97 9.57 -3.18
CA VAL A 124 -0.84 8.84 -2.61
C VAL A 124 0.41 9.13 -3.44
N THR A 125 1.48 9.55 -2.79
CA THR A 125 2.80 9.72 -3.44
C THR A 125 3.83 8.89 -2.67
N SER A 126 4.49 7.95 -3.34
CA SER A 126 5.40 7.00 -2.69
C SER A 126 6.72 6.85 -3.45
N ASN A 127 7.78 6.50 -2.74
CA ASN A 127 9.08 6.15 -3.34
C ASN A 127 9.24 4.64 -3.59
N ILE A 128 8.16 3.86 -3.54
CA ILE A 128 8.15 2.45 -3.93
C ILE A 128 8.18 2.27 -5.46
N GLN A 129 8.80 1.18 -5.93
CA GLN A 129 8.77 0.83 -7.36
C GLN A 129 7.36 0.39 -7.80
N GLU A 130 6.87 0.96 -8.90
CA GLU A 130 5.53 0.71 -9.48
C GLU A 130 5.28 -0.77 -9.83
N ASN A 131 6.34 -1.54 -10.09
CA ASN A 131 6.24 -2.91 -10.59
C ASN A 131 5.55 -3.90 -9.63
N PHE A 132 5.34 -3.52 -8.37
CA PHE A 132 4.70 -4.35 -7.34
C PHE A 132 3.18 -4.15 -7.23
N MET A 133 2.59 -3.27 -8.05
CA MET A 133 1.25 -2.77 -7.80
C MET A 133 0.13 -3.66 -8.35
N MET A 134 -0.89 -3.85 -7.50
CA MET A 134 -2.22 -4.34 -7.88
C MET A 134 -2.91 -3.34 -8.81
N PRO A 135 -3.89 -3.79 -9.63
CA PRO A 135 -4.87 -2.88 -10.22
C PRO A 135 -5.43 -1.96 -9.14
N THR A 136 -5.42 -0.65 -9.37
CA THR A 136 -5.75 0.35 -8.35
C THR A 136 -7.05 1.06 -8.70
N SER A 137 -7.90 1.32 -7.72
CA SER A 137 -9.15 2.05 -7.93
C SER A 137 -8.89 3.45 -8.52
N PRO A 138 -9.73 3.94 -9.46
CA PRO A 138 -9.66 5.32 -9.93
C PRO A 138 -9.82 6.37 -8.81
N MET A 139 -10.42 5.99 -7.68
CA MET A 139 -10.52 6.82 -6.48
C MET A 139 -9.21 6.90 -5.68
N LEU A 140 -8.19 6.13 -6.04
CA LEU A 140 -6.87 6.10 -5.41
C LEU A 140 -5.81 6.58 -6.43
N CYS A 141 -5.57 7.88 -6.47
CA CYS A 141 -4.57 8.49 -7.33
C CYS A 141 -3.16 8.25 -6.77
N ARG A 142 -2.42 7.29 -7.35
CA ARG A 142 -1.06 6.93 -6.92
C ARG A 142 -0.01 7.52 -7.86
N SER A 143 1.00 8.16 -7.28
CA SER A 143 2.21 8.63 -7.97
C SER A 143 3.44 7.98 -7.35
N PHE A 144 4.35 7.50 -8.20
CA PHE A 144 5.56 6.81 -7.77
C PHE A 144 6.80 7.58 -8.21
N MET A 145 7.76 7.70 -7.29
CA MET A 145 9.05 8.32 -7.56
C MET A 145 10.19 7.33 -7.27
N PRO A 146 11.40 7.55 -7.84
CA PRO A 146 12.55 6.71 -7.52
C PRO A 146 12.80 6.59 -6.01
N ALA A 147 13.29 5.43 -5.57
CA ALA A 147 13.61 5.19 -4.14
C ALA A 147 14.67 6.16 -3.58
N SER A 148 15.48 6.76 -4.45
CA SER A 148 16.50 7.77 -4.11
C SER A 148 15.96 9.20 -4.04
N THR A 149 14.68 9.44 -4.32
CA THR A 149 14.09 10.78 -4.28
C THR A 149 14.17 11.35 -2.86
N PRO A 150 14.72 12.57 -2.68
CA PRO A 150 14.72 13.25 -1.38
C PRO A 150 13.30 13.44 -0.82
N ILE A 151 13.10 13.34 0.49
CA ILE A 151 11.76 13.46 1.11
C ILE A 151 11.10 14.78 0.74
N GLU A 152 11.83 15.89 0.76
CA GLU A 152 11.28 17.20 0.42
C GLU A 152 10.73 17.23 -1.01
N ALA A 153 11.45 16.65 -1.97
CA ALA A 153 10.99 16.56 -3.35
C ALA A 153 9.75 15.66 -3.47
N LEU A 154 9.72 14.54 -2.74
CA LEU A 154 8.57 13.64 -2.67
C LEU A 154 7.34 14.34 -2.07
N PHE A 155 7.52 15.13 -1.02
CA PHE A 155 6.47 15.92 -0.37
C PHE A 155 5.96 17.04 -1.28
N ASN A 156 6.84 17.76 -1.95
CA ASN A 156 6.46 18.80 -2.91
C ASN A 156 5.68 18.21 -4.10
N SER A 157 6.07 17.04 -4.60
CA SER A 157 5.29 16.30 -5.60
C SER A 157 3.90 15.94 -5.07
N HIS A 158 3.80 15.48 -3.82
CA HIS A 158 2.50 15.19 -3.20
C HIS A 158 1.60 16.42 -3.10
N LYS A 159 2.12 17.55 -2.64
CA LYS A 159 1.35 18.81 -2.56
C LYS A 159 0.83 19.25 -3.93
N ASN A 160 1.66 19.13 -4.97
CA ASN A 160 1.24 19.46 -6.33
C ASN A 160 0.11 18.54 -6.82
N ASN A 161 0.22 17.23 -6.58
CA ASN A 161 -0.81 16.25 -6.94
C ASN A 161 -2.12 16.51 -6.17
N LEU A 162 -2.03 16.87 -4.89
CA LEU A 162 -3.18 17.22 -4.07
C LEU A 162 -3.87 18.48 -4.61
N GLU A 163 -3.12 19.52 -4.93
CA GLU A 163 -3.66 20.77 -5.46
C GLU A 163 -4.29 20.57 -6.85
N GLU A 164 -3.67 19.80 -7.73
CA GLU A 164 -4.25 19.41 -9.02
C GLU A 164 -5.59 18.68 -8.83
N ALA A 165 -5.64 17.72 -7.90
CA ALA A 165 -6.87 16.98 -7.60
C ALA A 165 -7.96 17.90 -7.04
N ARG A 166 -7.62 18.86 -6.17
CA ARG A 166 -8.55 19.88 -5.66
C ARG A 166 -9.09 20.75 -6.79
N GLN A 167 -8.24 21.26 -7.68
CA GLN A 167 -8.67 22.09 -8.81
C GLN A 167 -9.58 21.34 -9.77
N LYS A 168 -9.28 20.06 -10.03
CA LYS A 168 -10.08 19.21 -10.91
C LYS A 168 -11.45 18.85 -10.34
N THR A 169 -11.55 18.67 -9.02
CA THR A 169 -12.77 18.16 -8.36
C THR A 169 -13.60 19.23 -7.66
N GLY A 170 -12.99 20.36 -7.31
CA GLY A 170 -13.58 21.40 -6.44
C GLY A 170 -13.66 21.00 -4.95
N MET A 171 -13.16 19.82 -4.57
CA MET A 171 -13.30 19.27 -3.22
C MET A 171 -12.19 19.74 -2.29
N GLN A 172 -12.47 19.83 -0.99
CA GLN A 172 -11.46 20.15 0.02
C GLN A 172 -10.78 18.89 0.57
N PRO A 173 -9.51 19.00 1.03
CA PRO A 173 -8.85 17.93 1.74
C PRO A 173 -9.42 17.77 3.15
N LEU A 174 -9.55 16.53 3.60
CA LEU A 174 -9.94 16.16 4.94
C LEU A 174 -8.72 16.16 5.86
N ALA A 175 -8.85 16.82 7.02
CA ALA A 175 -7.79 16.82 8.02
C ALA A 175 -7.80 15.50 8.82
N ASN A 176 -6.63 14.86 8.93
CA ASN A 176 -6.36 13.69 9.76
C ASN A 176 -5.28 14.06 10.79
N ARG A 177 -5.69 14.30 12.04
CA ARG A 177 -4.80 14.85 13.08
C ARG A 177 -4.49 13.85 14.18
N THR A 178 -5.26 12.79 14.28
CA THR A 178 -5.12 11.76 15.32
C THR A 178 -4.78 10.42 14.71
N LEU A 179 -4.22 9.52 15.53
CA LEU A 179 -4.05 8.13 15.13
C LEU A 179 -5.37 7.50 14.67
N LYS A 180 -6.48 7.81 15.36
CA LYS A 180 -7.81 7.30 14.99
C LYS A 180 -8.18 7.72 13.56
N ASP A 181 -7.98 8.98 13.21
CA ASP A 181 -8.29 9.49 11.86
C ASP A 181 -7.49 8.74 10.79
N ILE A 182 -6.20 8.50 11.04
CA ILE A 182 -5.34 7.73 10.13
C ILE A 182 -5.83 6.29 9.99
N LEU A 183 -6.17 5.61 11.09
CA LEU A 183 -6.66 4.23 11.02
C LEU A 183 -8.01 4.14 10.29
N GLU A 184 -8.87 5.15 10.41
CA GLU A 184 -10.11 5.24 9.63
C GLU A 184 -9.83 5.52 8.16
N PHE A 185 -8.85 6.39 7.84
CA PHE A 185 -8.37 6.63 6.48
C PHE A 185 -7.86 5.35 5.80
N GLU A 186 -7.02 4.58 6.48
CA GLU A 186 -6.48 3.30 5.99
C GLU A 186 -7.61 2.29 5.70
N ASN A 187 -8.58 2.19 6.61
CA ASN A 187 -9.74 1.32 6.41
C ASN A 187 -10.62 1.76 5.22
N ARG A 188 -10.82 3.07 5.03
CA ARG A 188 -11.51 3.59 3.84
C ARG A 188 -10.74 3.26 2.56
N GLN A 189 -9.41 3.40 2.56
CA GLN A 189 -8.57 3.03 1.43
C GLN A 189 -8.74 1.56 1.03
N ILE A 190 -8.67 0.66 2.02
CA ILE A 190 -8.81 -0.77 1.81
C ILE A 190 -10.20 -1.12 1.29
N LYS A 191 -11.24 -0.46 1.81
CA LYS A 191 -12.62 -0.65 1.34
C LYS A 191 -12.78 -0.23 -0.12
N ILE A 192 -12.32 0.97 -0.49
CA ILE A 192 -12.34 1.48 -1.88
C ILE A 192 -11.60 0.51 -2.80
N GLN A 193 -10.43 0.04 -2.38
CA GLN A 193 -9.62 -0.89 -3.15
C GLN A 193 -10.31 -2.26 -3.28
N LYS A 194 -10.90 -2.79 -2.21
CA LYS A 194 -11.67 -4.04 -2.22
C LYS A 194 -12.84 -3.98 -3.19
N GLU A 195 -13.65 -2.91 -3.12
CA GLU A 195 -14.82 -2.72 -3.97
C GLU A 195 -14.42 -2.67 -5.45
N TYR A 196 -13.35 -1.93 -5.77
CA TYR A 196 -12.82 -1.88 -7.12
C TYR A 196 -12.26 -3.23 -7.60
N LEU A 197 -11.47 -3.92 -6.77
CA LEU A 197 -10.95 -5.25 -7.13
C LEU A 197 -12.11 -6.20 -7.40
N LYS A 198 -13.14 -6.22 -6.54
CA LYS A 198 -14.34 -7.04 -6.77
C LYS A 198 -15.01 -6.69 -8.10
N SER A 199 -15.15 -5.41 -8.46
CA SER A 199 -15.81 -4.98 -9.70
C SER A 199 -15.07 -5.37 -10.97
N ILE A 200 -13.76 -5.63 -10.90
CA ILE A 200 -12.95 -6.07 -12.05
C ILE A 200 -12.64 -7.58 -12.04
N GLY A 201 -13.28 -8.36 -11.16
CA GLY A 201 -12.99 -9.79 -11.03
C GLY A 201 -11.65 -10.09 -10.33
N TRP A 202 -11.29 -9.28 -9.33
CA TRP A 202 -10.16 -9.37 -8.41
C TRP A 202 -8.75 -9.15 -8.99
N VAL A 203 -8.54 -9.41 -10.27
CA VAL A 203 -7.24 -9.28 -10.93
C VAL A 203 -7.42 -8.82 -12.37
N THR A 204 -6.41 -8.17 -12.94
CA THR A 204 -6.35 -7.95 -14.39
C THR A 204 -5.42 -8.93 -15.08
N LYS A 205 -5.56 -9.07 -16.39
CA LYS A 205 -4.67 -9.89 -17.20
C LYS A 205 -3.22 -9.39 -17.14
N GLU A 206 -3.03 -8.08 -17.09
CA GLU A 206 -1.72 -7.41 -17.05
C GLU A 206 -1.02 -7.57 -15.70
N TYR A 207 -1.79 -7.80 -14.64
CA TYR A 207 -1.27 -8.02 -13.29
C TYR A 207 -0.61 -9.39 -13.14
N LEU A 208 -1.17 -10.45 -13.75
CA LEU A 208 -0.71 -11.83 -13.55
C LEU A 208 0.78 -12.05 -13.91
N PRO A 209 1.30 -11.57 -15.05
CA PRO A 209 2.72 -11.71 -15.37
C PRO A 209 3.65 -11.03 -14.35
N LYS A 210 3.24 -9.88 -13.80
CA LYS A 210 4.02 -9.13 -12.80
C LYS A 210 4.15 -9.89 -11.47
N GLN A 211 3.28 -10.87 -11.23
CA GLN A 211 3.32 -11.75 -10.06
C GLN A 211 4.09 -13.05 -10.29
N GLY A 212 4.84 -13.15 -11.40
CA GLY A 212 5.63 -14.33 -11.72
C GLY A 212 4.87 -15.41 -12.48
N ALA A 213 3.64 -15.15 -12.95
CA ALA A 213 3.02 -16.02 -13.94
C ALA A 213 3.81 -15.93 -15.26
N ASN A 214 4.11 -17.06 -15.89
CA ASN A 214 4.66 -17.05 -17.24
C ASN A 214 3.67 -16.30 -18.16
N GLN A 215 4.15 -15.30 -18.91
CA GLN A 215 3.32 -14.53 -19.86
C GLN A 215 2.48 -15.42 -20.77
N LYS A 216 3.04 -16.57 -21.19
CA LYS A 216 2.33 -17.55 -22.04
C LYS A 216 1.11 -18.18 -21.37
N ASN A 217 1.08 -18.21 -20.05
CA ASN A 217 0.04 -18.85 -19.25
C ASN A 217 -0.91 -17.85 -18.56
N ALA A 218 -0.59 -16.55 -18.59
CA ALA A 218 -1.38 -15.52 -17.91
C ALA A 218 -2.83 -15.48 -18.40
N GLN A 219 -3.06 -15.67 -19.71
CA GLN A 219 -4.41 -15.73 -20.28
C GLN A 219 -5.21 -16.91 -19.69
N ALA A 220 -4.65 -18.13 -19.74
CA ALA A 220 -5.34 -19.31 -19.24
C ALA A 220 -5.61 -19.24 -17.72
N ILE A 221 -4.72 -18.61 -16.95
CA ILE A 221 -4.94 -18.37 -15.52
C ILE A 221 -6.05 -17.34 -15.31
N TYR A 222 -6.06 -16.25 -16.08
CA TYR A 222 -7.12 -15.24 -16.02
C TYR A 222 -8.50 -15.83 -16.33
N ASP A 223 -8.62 -16.58 -17.44
CA ASP A 223 -9.88 -17.19 -17.86
C ASP A 223 -10.42 -18.15 -16.80
N GLU A 224 -9.53 -18.92 -16.17
CA GLU A 224 -9.89 -19.82 -15.09
C GLU A 224 -10.34 -19.07 -13.83
N ILE A 225 -9.71 -17.93 -13.50
CA ILE A 225 -10.16 -17.05 -12.42
C ILE A 225 -11.58 -16.55 -12.72
N GLN A 226 -11.83 -16.02 -13.93
CA GLN A 226 -13.17 -15.52 -14.30
C GLN A 226 -14.23 -16.63 -14.26
N LYS A 227 -13.87 -17.86 -14.67
CA LYS A 227 -14.74 -19.02 -14.58
C LYS A 227 -15.12 -19.33 -13.13
N ILE A 228 -14.14 -19.37 -12.21
CA ILE A 228 -14.39 -19.60 -10.77
C ILE A 228 -15.33 -18.53 -10.21
N LEU A 229 -15.10 -17.26 -10.52
CA LEU A 229 -15.94 -16.16 -10.02
C LEU A 229 -17.39 -16.28 -10.52
N LYS A 230 -17.59 -16.69 -11.77
CA LYS A 230 -18.92 -16.93 -12.34
C LYS A 230 -19.60 -18.15 -11.71
N GLU A 231 -18.84 -19.21 -11.39
CA GLU A 231 -19.35 -20.37 -10.64
C GLU A 231 -19.87 -19.92 -9.26
N GLU A 232 -19.10 -19.13 -8.51
CA GLU A 232 -19.48 -18.60 -7.19
C GLU A 232 -20.71 -17.68 -7.23
N GLU A 233 -20.86 -16.85 -8.28
CA GLU A 233 -22.02 -15.95 -8.43
C GLU A 233 -23.33 -16.71 -8.69
N ASN A 234 -23.28 -17.85 -9.38
CA ASN A 234 -24.47 -18.68 -9.63
C ASN A 234 -24.89 -19.53 -8.42
N GLU A 235 -24.05 -19.64 -7.40
CA GLU A 235 -24.32 -20.39 -6.15
C GLU A 235 -24.93 -19.51 -5.04
N LEU A 236 -25.00 -18.19 -5.24
CA LEU A 236 -25.56 -17.20 -4.31
C LEU A 236 -27.02 -16.84 -4.65
#